data_AF-A0A8J4VSZ4-F1
#
_entry.id   AF-A0A8J4VSZ4-F1
#
_cell.length_a   1.000
_cell.length_b   1.000
_cell.length_c   1.000
_cell.angle_alpha   90.00
_cell.angle_beta   90.00
_cell.angle_gamma   90.00
#
_symmetry.space_group_name_H-M   'P 1'
#
loop_
_entity.id
_entity.type
_entity.pdbx_description
1 polymer ?
#
loop_
_entity_poly.entity_id
_entity_poly.type
_entity_poly.pdbx_seq_one_letter_code
_entity_poly.pdbx_strand_id
1 'polypeptide(L)'
;MLPYKTIQEASAVLGRNLSTAETIWFNYSANKSDYFLYCHNIVFLFVVFSLIPLPLVFIELARLAGFDRYKIQPKVRLSWPEMFRCYKDVVCNNFLPIIVPLQLVSYPSIKMIGIRTGLPLPSGWEMFAQLLVYFLIEDYTNYWIHRFLHNKWGYEKIHRVHHEYTAPIGYAAPYAHWAEVLILGIPSFLGPAMVPGHMITFWLWISLRNIEAIDTHSGYDFPWNPTKYIPFYGGAEYHDYHHYVGGQSQSNFASVFTYCDYIYGTDKGYRYQKKIFQKLKGELKGNGEQNGAPLHVLSFWSLAADALISTGLADLGYLYLNIDDCWSNTTRNSEVMNSQNPFFLGILQDNEQGFESFDSSILMSTPHSDVNVHQSSPQVEMG
;
A
#
# COMPACT_ATOMS: atom_id res chain seq x y z
N MET A 1 38.26 6.61 -6.91
CA MET A 1 39.02 5.98 -8.00
C MET A 1 39.77 4.82 -7.39
N LEU A 2 39.90 3.71 -8.12
CA LEU A 2 40.72 2.60 -7.65
C LEU A 2 42.16 3.08 -7.42
N PRO A 3 42.80 2.70 -6.30
CA PRO A 3 44.17 3.13 -6.03
C PRO A 3 45.20 2.41 -6.90
N TYR A 4 44.80 1.39 -7.68
CA TYR A 4 45.68 0.56 -8.51
C TYR A 4 45.47 0.86 -10.01
N LYS A 5 46.57 0.88 -10.77
CA LYS A 5 46.57 1.13 -12.22
C LYS A 5 46.48 -0.14 -13.06
N THR A 6 46.82 -1.29 -12.49
CA THR A 6 46.84 -2.58 -13.20
C THR A 6 46.22 -3.71 -12.39
N ILE A 7 45.78 -4.77 -13.06
CA ILE A 7 45.28 -6.00 -12.42
C ILE A 7 46.37 -6.67 -11.59
N GLN A 8 47.63 -6.61 -12.05
CA GLN A 8 48.78 -7.17 -11.36
C GLN A 8 49.03 -6.45 -10.04
N GLU A 9 48.97 -5.12 -10.03
CA GLU A 9 49.08 -4.30 -8.83
C GLU A 9 47.93 -4.59 -7.85
N ALA A 10 46.69 -4.65 -8.35
CA ALA A 10 45.53 -5.01 -7.54
C ALA A 10 45.66 -6.42 -6.94
N SER A 11 46.17 -7.39 -7.71
CA SER A 11 46.40 -8.77 -7.24
C SER A 11 47.50 -8.83 -6.18
N ALA A 12 48.56 -8.05 -6.35
CA ALA A 12 49.66 -7.95 -5.39
C ALA A 12 49.19 -7.37 -4.06
N VAL A 13 48.38 -6.30 -4.08
CA VAL A 13 47.82 -5.70 -2.86
C VAL A 13 46.82 -6.62 -2.16
N LEU A 14 45.97 -7.33 -2.92
CA LEU A 14 45.01 -8.27 -2.34
C LEU A 14 45.66 -9.58 -1.85
N GLY A 15 46.93 -9.85 -2.19
CA GLY A 15 47.61 -11.10 -1.89
C GLY A 15 47.02 -12.32 -2.61
N ARG A 16 46.19 -12.11 -3.63
CA ARG A 16 45.53 -13.15 -4.44
C ARG A 16 45.15 -12.61 -5.82
N ASN A 17 44.96 -13.52 -6.76
CA ASN A 17 44.39 -13.16 -8.06
C ASN A 17 42.95 -12.61 -7.89
N LEU A 18 42.59 -11.66 -8.75
CA LEU A 18 41.22 -11.16 -8.84
C LEU A 18 40.30 -12.29 -9.36
N SER A 19 39.10 -12.36 -8.78
CA SER A 19 38.02 -13.16 -9.35
C SER A 19 37.55 -12.60 -10.70
N THR A 20 36.75 -13.36 -11.44
CA THR A 20 36.14 -12.89 -12.70
C THR A 20 35.31 -11.63 -12.49
N ALA A 21 34.50 -11.59 -11.42
CA ALA A 21 33.67 -10.43 -11.10
C ALA A 21 34.52 -9.20 -10.74
N GLU A 22 35.58 -9.36 -9.95
CA GLU A 22 36.52 -8.28 -9.62
C GLU A 22 37.27 -7.78 -10.85
N THR A 23 37.62 -8.68 -11.79
CA THR A 23 38.27 -8.31 -13.06
C THR A 23 37.33 -7.48 -13.94
N ILE A 24 36.07 -7.90 -14.06
CA ILE A 24 35.04 -7.13 -14.80
C ILE A 24 34.85 -5.76 -14.14
N TRP A 25 34.71 -5.73 -12.82
CA TRP A 25 34.58 -4.48 -12.07
C TRP A 25 35.79 -3.57 -12.25
N PHE A 26 37.01 -4.10 -12.17
CA PHE A 26 38.24 -3.35 -12.36
C PHE A 26 38.29 -2.74 -13.77
N ASN A 27 38.09 -3.56 -14.81
CA ASN A 27 38.11 -3.10 -16.20
C ASN A 27 37.09 -2.01 -16.47
N TYR A 28 35.93 -2.09 -15.82
CA TYR A 28 34.90 -1.08 -15.94
C TYR A 28 35.22 0.19 -15.13
N SER A 29 35.62 0.05 -13.87
CA SER A 29 35.69 1.16 -12.91
C SER A 29 37.04 1.89 -12.82
N ALA A 30 38.15 1.27 -13.27
CA ALA A 30 39.51 1.80 -13.05
C ALA A 30 39.71 3.24 -13.56
N ASN A 31 39.12 3.58 -14.70
CA ASN A 31 39.25 4.91 -15.33
C ASN A 31 38.03 5.82 -15.05
N LYS A 32 37.20 5.49 -14.05
CA LYS A 32 35.99 6.24 -13.70
C LYS A 32 36.14 6.89 -12.33
N SER A 33 35.63 8.11 -12.19
CA SER A 33 35.52 8.75 -10.89
C SER A 33 34.43 8.05 -10.06
N ASP A 34 34.57 8.09 -8.73
CA ASP A 34 33.53 7.54 -7.85
C ASP A 34 32.21 8.30 -7.99
N TYR A 35 32.28 9.59 -8.34
CA TYR A 35 31.11 10.40 -8.72
C TYR A 35 30.39 9.82 -9.95
N PHE A 36 31.15 9.49 -11.00
CA PHE A 36 30.56 8.91 -12.21
C PHE A 36 29.91 7.54 -11.93
N LEU A 37 30.56 6.69 -11.12
CA LEU A 37 29.96 5.43 -10.67
C LEU A 37 28.67 5.71 -9.88
N TYR A 38 28.71 6.64 -8.94
CA TYR A 38 27.53 7.02 -8.16
C TYR A 38 26.36 7.51 -9.03
N CYS A 39 26.62 8.29 -10.09
CA CYS A 39 25.58 8.75 -11.02
C CYS A 39 24.85 7.62 -11.77
N HIS A 40 25.36 6.39 -11.79
CA HIS A 40 24.63 5.24 -12.34
C HIS A 40 23.32 4.98 -11.59
N ASN A 41 23.21 5.41 -10.33
CA ASN A 41 21.95 5.34 -9.58
C ASN A 41 20.79 6.00 -10.33
N ILE A 42 21.03 7.11 -11.03
CA ILE A 42 20.01 7.78 -11.85
C ILE A 42 19.51 6.82 -12.94
N VAL A 43 20.43 6.13 -13.62
CA VAL A 43 20.10 5.17 -14.68
C VAL A 43 19.35 3.98 -14.10
N PHE A 44 19.82 3.40 -13.00
CA PHE A 44 19.15 2.26 -12.36
C PHE A 44 17.73 2.62 -11.92
N LEU A 45 17.55 3.75 -11.23
CA LEU A 45 16.23 4.24 -10.83
C LEU A 45 15.31 4.43 -12.03
N PHE A 46 15.78 5.08 -13.10
CA PHE A 46 14.97 5.31 -14.29
C PHE A 46 14.58 4.00 -15.00
N VAL A 47 15.54 3.10 -15.18
CA VAL A 47 15.34 1.83 -15.89
C VAL A 47 14.41 0.92 -15.10
N VAL A 48 14.61 0.77 -13.79
CA VAL A 48 13.75 -0.04 -12.93
C VAL A 48 12.33 0.53 -12.92
N PHE A 49 12.17 1.84 -12.69
CA PHE A 49 10.87 2.50 -12.72
C PHE A 49 10.16 2.33 -14.07
N SER A 50 10.88 2.47 -15.18
CA SER A 50 10.29 2.43 -16.52
C SER A 50 9.89 1.02 -16.94
N LEU A 51 10.72 0.01 -16.61
CA LEU A 51 10.59 -1.34 -17.16
C LEU A 51 9.82 -2.31 -16.26
N ILE A 52 9.97 -2.23 -14.94
CA ILE A 52 9.35 -3.21 -14.02
C ILE A 52 7.81 -3.21 -14.08
N PRO A 53 7.11 -2.07 -14.22
CA PRO A 53 5.64 -2.08 -14.36
C PRO A 53 5.13 -2.63 -15.70
N LEU A 54 5.95 -2.66 -16.77
CA LEU A 54 5.50 -2.96 -18.14
C LEU A 54 4.78 -4.30 -18.31
N PRO A 55 5.23 -5.43 -17.70
CA PRO A 55 4.52 -6.70 -17.81
C PRO A 55 3.08 -6.60 -17.29
N LEU A 56 2.84 -5.85 -16.21
CA LEU A 56 1.50 -5.66 -15.64
C LEU A 56 0.66 -4.69 -16.45
N VAL A 57 1.27 -3.65 -17.03
CA VAL A 57 0.62 -2.77 -18.00
C VAL A 57 0.15 -3.58 -19.22
N PHE A 58 0.99 -4.49 -19.72
CA PHE A 58 0.62 -5.37 -20.83
C PHE A 58 -0.55 -6.29 -20.45
N ILE A 59 -0.51 -6.92 -19.26
CA ILE A 59 -1.62 -7.75 -18.76
C ILE A 59 -2.92 -6.94 -18.68
N GLU A 60 -2.87 -5.72 -18.14
CA GLU A 60 -4.02 -4.81 -18.00
C GLU A 60 -4.62 -4.44 -19.37
N LEU A 61 -3.78 -4.08 -20.34
CA LEU A 61 -4.22 -3.64 -21.67
C LEU A 61 -4.69 -4.80 -22.55
N ALA A 62 -3.99 -5.94 -22.52
CA ALA A 62 -4.28 -7.09 -23.36
C ALA A 62 -5.47 -7.91 -22.83
N ARG A 63 -5.95 -7.65 -21.60
CA ARG A 63 -7.04 -8.39 -20.95
C ARG A 63 -6.80 -9.91 -20.99
N LEU A 64 -5.59 -10.32 -20.61
CA LEU A 64 -5.21 -11.73 -20.68
C LEU A 64 -6.12 -12.57 -19.78
N ALA A 65 -6.83 -13.51 -20.41
CA ALA A 65 -7.75 -14.39 -19.72
C ALA A 65 -7.05 -15.11 -18.55
N GLY A 66 -7.70 -15.14 -17.39
CA GLY A 66 -7.18 -15.80 -16.19
C GLY A 66 -6.25 -14.95 -15.31
N PHE A 67 -5.92 -13.72 -15.71
CA PHE A 67 -5.21 -12.76 -14.86
C PHE A 67 -6.15 -11.84 -14.07
N ASP A 68 -7.39 -11.64 -14.55
CA ASP A 68 -8.39 -10.77 -13.90
C ASP A 68 -8.72 -11.18 -12.46
N ARG A 69 -8.63 -12.49 -12.16
CA ARG A 69 -8.83 -13.03 -10.79
C ARG A 69 -7.77 -12.59 -9.78
N TYR A 70 -6.64 -12.07 -10.24
CA TYR A 70 -5.55 -11.58 -9.40
C TYR A 70 -5.57 -10.06 -9.28
N LYS A 71 -6.44 -9.35 -10.02
CA LYS A 71 -6.61 -7.91 -9.85
C LYS A 71 -7.33 -7.65 -8.52
N ILE A 72 -6.74 -6.81 -7.67
CA ILE A 72 -7.27 -6.55 -6.32
C ILE A 72 -8.60 -5.77 -6.42
N GLN A 73 -8.63 -4.72 -7.23
CA GLN A 73 -9.82 -3.92 -7.53
C GLN A 73 -10.32 -4.17 -8.97
N PRO A 74 -11.11 -5.22 -9.24
CA PRO A 74 -11.44 -5.64 -10.61
C PRO A 74 -12.33 -4.66 -11.37
N LYS A 75 -13.03 -3.76 -10.67
CA LYS A 75 -13.91 -2.75 -11.25
C LYS A 75 -13.15 -1.52 -11.76
N VAL A 76 -11.90 -1.34 -11.36
CA VAL A 76 -11.08 -0.19 -11.75
C VAL A 76 -10.00 -0.67 -12.72
N ARG A 77 -10.03 -0.13 -13.93
CA ARG A 77 -9.08 -0.44 -15.00
C ARG A 77 -8.67 0.84 -15.70
N LEU A 78 -7.36 1.03 -15.84
CA LEU A 78 -6.82 2.23 -16.48
C LEU A 78 -6.51 1.94 -17.95
N SER A 79 -6.80 2.92 -18.80
CA SER A 79 -6.45 2.93 -20.21
C SER A 79 -4.98 3.29 -20.43
N TRP A 80 -4.45 3.01 -21.63
CA TRP A 80 -3.08 3.38 -21.99
C TRP A 80 -2.80 4.89 -21.81
N PRO A 81 -3.68 5.82 -22.25
CA PRO A 81 -3.45 7.25 -22.03
C PRO A 81 -3.37 7.65 -20.55
N GLU A 82 -4.12 7.00 -19.66
CA GLU A 82 -4.10 7.27 -18.22
C GLU A 82 -2.79 6.76 -17.59
N MET A 83 -2.38 5.53 -17.91
CA MET A 83 -1.12 4.97 -17.43
C MET A 83 0.09 5.75 -17.97
N PHE A 84 0.07 6.13 -19.25
CA PHE A 84 1.13 6.94 -19.85
C PHE A 84 1.18 8.35 -19.25
N ARG A 85 0.03 8.93 -18.92
CA ARG A 85 -0.03 10.21 -18.19
C ARG A 85 0.61 10.09 -16.81
N CYS A 86 0.26 9.06 -16.03
CA CYS A 86 0.89 8.78 -14.73
C CYS A 86 2.42 8.68 -14.86
N TYR A 87 2.91 7.86 -15.80
CA TYR A 87 4.33 7.72 -16.08
C TYR A 87 4.98 9.07 -16.42
N LYS A 88 4.38 9.84 -17.34
CA LYS A 88 4.88 11.15 -17.75
C LYS A 88 4.91 12.13 -16.58
N ASP A 89 3.86 12.16 -15.75
CA ASP A 89 3.78 13.07 -14.61
C ASP A 89 4.84 12.73 -13.56
N VAL A 90 5.09 11.44 -13.28
CA VAL A 90 6.22 11.04 -12.44
C VAL A 90 7.55 11.48 -13.04
N VAL A 91 7.78 11.25 -14.33
CA VAL A 91 9.05 11.60 -14.98
C VAL A 91 9.27 13.12 -14.96
N CYS A 92 8.27 13.90 -15.35
CA CYS A 92 8.38 15.33 -15.53
C CYS A 92 8.27 16.12 -14.22
N ASN A 93 7.51 15.66 -13.24
CA ASN A 93 7.26 16.40 -12.00
C ASN A 93 8.09 15.90 -10.81
N ASN A 94 8.52 14.63 -10.81
CA ASN A 94 9.29 14.03 -9.70
C ASN A 94 10.70 13.62 -10.13
N PHE A 95 10.85 12.77 -11.15
CA PHE A 95 12.13 12.18 -11.50
C PHE A 95 13.15 13.22 -11.98
N LEU A 96 12.82 13.97 -13.04
CA LEU A 96 13.72 14.95 -13.64
C LEU A 96 13.99 16.18 -12.75
N PRO A 97 12.99 16.82 -12.11
CA PRO A 97 13.24 18.03 -11.33
C PRO A 97 13.66 17.78 -9.89
N ILE A 98 13.35 16.62 -9.30
CA ILE A 98 13.65 16.33 -7.88
C ILE A 98 14.72 15.26 -7.76
N ILE A 99 14.49 14.06 -8.30
CA ILE A 99 15.37 12.90 -8.08
C ILE A 99 16.73 13.10 -8.76
N VAL A 100 16.76 13.54 -10.03
CA VAL A 100 18.02 13.74 -10.76
C VAL A 100 18.91 14.78 -10.07
N PRO A 101 18.44 16.02 -9.76
CA PRO A 101 19.24 16.97 -9.01
C PRO A 101 19.67 16.44 -7.64
N LEU A 102 18.77 15.79 -6.89
CA LEU A 102 19.09 15.20 -5.60
C LEU A 102 20.26 14.20 -5.71
N GLN A 103 20.24 13.31 -6.71
CA GLN A 103 21.34 12.38 -6.95
C GLN A 103 22.63 13.11 -7.34
N LEU A 104 22.59 14.15 -8.17
CA LEU A 104 23.81 14.87 -8.56
C LEU A 104 24.45 15.61 -7.37
N VAL A 105 23.64 16.22 -6.50
CA VAL A 105 24.14 17.05 -5.38
C VAL A 105 24.49 16.26 -4.12
N SER A 106 23.96 15.05 -3.94
CA SER A 106 24.14 14.27 -2.70
C SER A 106 25.42 13.43 -2.65
N TYR A 107 26.23 13.42 -3.72
CA TYR A 107 27.49 12.68 -3.74
C TYR A 107 28.47 13.00 -2.59
N PRO A 108 28.65 14.27 -2.14
CA PRO A 108 29.48 14.55 -0.97
C PRO A 108 29.03 13.80 0.29
N SER A 109 27.72 13.66 0.49
CA SER A 109 27.14 12.88 1.59
C SER A 109 27.45 11.40 1.45
N ILE A 110 27.34 10.85 0.24
CA ILE A 110 27.69 9.45 -0.06
C ILE A 110 29.17 9.17 0.22
N LYS A 111 30.04 10.12 -0.15
CA LYS A 111 31.47 10.03 0.15
C LYS A 111 31.75 10.13 1.65
N MET A 112 31.04 10.98 2.38
CA MET A 112 31.15 11.15 3.83
C MET A 112 30.69 9.90 4.60
N ILE A 113 29.61 9.26 4.14
CA ILE A 113 29.12 7.97 4.67
C ILE A 113 30.18 6.87 4.52
N GLY A 114 31.02 6.96 3.48
CA GLY A 114 32.09 5.98 3.24
C GLY A 114 31.67 4.81 2.35
N ILE A 115 30.66 4.98 1.49
CA ILE A 115 30.33 3.97 0.48
C ILE A 115 31.53 3.80 -0.46
N ARG A 116 32.10 2.60 -0.47
CA ARG A 116 33.33 2.27 -1.21
C ARG A 116 33.03 1.80 -2.63
N THR A 117 33.90 2.13 -3.57
CA THR A 117 33.90 1.64 -4.97
C THR A 117 35.06 0.67 -5.25
N GLY A 118 35.90 0.44 -4.25
CA GLY A 118 37.16 -0.29 -4.34
C GLY A 118 37.05 -1.81 -4.18
N LEU A 119 38.12 -2.49 -4.59
CA LEU A 119 38.34 -3.91 -4.32
C LEU A 119 38.72 -4.17 -2.84
N PRO A 120 38.44 -5.36 -2.29
CA PRO A 120 37.73 -6.50 -2.91
C PRO A 120 36.23 -6.24 -3.06
N LEU A 121 35.56 -6.93 -3.98
CA LEU A 121 34.09 -6.84 -4.08
C LEU A 121 33.41 -7.40 -2.82
N PRO A 122 32.21 -6.91 -2.45
CA PRO A 122 31.51 -7.43 -1.27
C PRO A 122 31.15 -8.90 -1.48
N SER A 123 31.25 -9.70 -0.42
CA SER A 123 30.78 -11.08 -0.46
C SER A 123 29.24 -11.13 -0.53
N GLY A 124 28.67 -12.24 -1.00
CA GLY A 124 27.21 -12.42 -1.00
C GLY A 124 26.60 -12.27 0.40
N TRP A 125 27.29 -12.74 1.44
CA TRP A 125 26.85 -12.60 2.83
C TRP A 125 26.95 -11.15 3.33
N GLU A 126 28.01 -10.42 2.98
CA GLU A 126 28.13 -8.98 3.27
C GLU A 126 26.97 -8.20 2.65
N MET A 127 26.67 -8.45 1.37
CA MET A 127 25.55 -7.81 0.69
C MET A 127 24.20 -8.16 1.34
N PHE A 128 23.97 -9.44 1.65
CA PHE A 128 22.75 -9.89 2.31
C PHE A 128 22.55 -9.23 3.69
N ALA A 129 23.57 -9.23 4.54
CA ALA A 129 23.50 -8.63 5.87
C ALA A 129 23.27 -7.11 5.80
N GLN A 130 23.95 -6.41 4.87
CA GLN A 130 23.74 -4.99 4.63
C GLN A 130 22.30 -4.70 4.17
N LEU A 131 21.80 -5.42 3.16
CA LEU A 131 20.44 -5.26 2.66
C LEU A 131 19.38 -5.53 3.74
N LEU A 132 19.57 -6.56 4.57
CA LEU A 132 18.67 -6.85 5.68
C LEU A 132 18.59 -5.65 6.65
N VAL A 133 19.74 -5.08 7.03
CA VAL A 133 19.77 -3.88 7.88
C VAL A 133 19.08 -2.71 7.17
N TYR A 134 19.34 -2.50 5.89
CA TYR A 134 18.76 -1.39 5.14
C TYR A 134 17.23 -1.49 5.09
N PHE A 135 16.69 -2.67 4.79
CA PHE A 135 15.25 -2.92 4.80
C PHE A 135 14.62 -2.69 6.17
N LEU A 136 15.23 -3.18 7.25
CA LEU A 136 14.68 -3.01 8.60
C LEU A 136 14.69 -1.55 9.06
N ILE A 137 15.79 -0.83 8.82
CA ILE A 137 15.92 0.58 9.22
C ILE A 137 15.01 1.47 8.37
N GLU A 138 14.98 1.24 7.05
CA GLU A 138 14.12 1.98 6.14
C GLU A 138 12.65 1.78 6.50
N ASP A 139 12.19 0.52 6.64
CA ASP A 139 10.80 0.20 6.94
C ASP A 139 10.34 0.76 8.29
N TYR A 140 11.16 0.64 9.34
CA TYR A 140 10.83 1.19 10.66
C TYR A 140 10.73 2.73 10.63
N THR A 141 11.66 3.40 9.95
CA THR A 141 11.65 4.87 9.86
C THR A 141 10.51 5.36 8.96
N ASN A 142 10.30 4.67 7.84
CA ASN A 142 9.26 4.99 6.87
C ASN A 142 7.87 4.87 7.53
N TYR A 143 7.62 3.81 8.32
CA TYR A 143 6.38 3.65 9.09
C TYR A 143 6.00 4.93 9.86
N TRP A 144 6.93 5.49 10.63
CA TRP A 144 6.65 6.67 11.45
C TRP A 144 6.43 7.93 10.63
N ILE A 145 7.22 8.13 9.58
CA ILE A 145 7.08 9.28 8.68
C ILE A 145 5.77 9.18 7.90
N HIS A 146 5.45 8.01 7.36
CA HIS A 146 4.23 7.73 6.62
C HIS A 146 2.98 7.93 7.51
N ARG A 147 3.01 7.38 8.73
CA ARG A 147 1.96 7.62 9.74
C ARG A 147 1.84 9.11 10.09
N PHE A 148 2.94 9.84 10.21
CA PHE A 148 2.91 11.28 10.42
C PHE A 148 2.27 12.00 9.23
N LEU A 149 2.59 11.61 7.99
CA LEU A 149 1.99 12.17 6.78
C LEU A 149 0.48 11.90 6.67
N HIS A 150 -0.06 10.94 7.41
CA HIS A 150 -1.50 10.70 7.54
C HIS A 150 -2.22 11.53 8.61
N ASN A 151 -1.53 12.44 9.29
CA ASN A 151 -2.22 13.48 10.05
C ASN A 151 -2.93 14.45 9.09
N LYS A 152 -3.94 15.19 9.59
CA LYS A 152 -4.78 16.08 8.76
C LYS A 152 -3.96 17.02 7.85
N TRP A 153 -2.97 17.70 8.42
CA TRP A 153 -2.16 18.67 7.67
C TRP A 153 -1.21 17.97 6.68
N GLY A 154 -0.53 16.91 7.13
CA GLY A 154 0.40 16.14 6.31
C GLY A 154 -0.31 15.55 5.09
N TYR A 155 -1.52 15.03 5.30
CA TYR A 155 -2.29 14.41 4.25
C TYR A 155 -2.75 15.47 3.25
N GLU A 156 -3.47 16.50 3.71
CA GLU A 156 -4.05 17.51 2.82
C GLU A 156 -3.00 18.27 1.99
N LYS A 157 -1.80 18.48 2.55
CA LYS A 157 -0.76 19.31 1.93
C LYS A 157 0.32 18.54 1.18
N ILE A 158 0.61 17.31 1.58
CA ILE A 158 1.74 16.54 1.04
C ILE A 158 1.23 15.23 0.47
N HIS A 159 0.56 14.42 1.28
CA HIS A 159 0.31 13.01 0.95
C HIS A 159 -0.92 12.74 0.08
N ARG A 160 -1.85 13.70 -0.02
CA ARG A 160 -3.09 13.56 -0.82
C ARG A 160 -2.80 13.21 -2.28
N VAL A 161 -1.73 13.76 -2.87
CA VAL A 161 -1.36 13.50 -4.28
C VAL A 161 -1.02 12.03 -4.48
N HIS A 162 -0.31 11.42 -3.54
CA HIS A 162 0.01 9.99 -3.60
C HIS A 162 -1.25 9.12 -3.63
N HIS A 163 -2.24 9.50 -2.82
CA HIS A 163 -3.54 8.82 -2.70
C HIS A 163 -4.55 9.16 -3.81
N GLU A 164 -4.19 9.91 -4.85
CA GLU A 164 -5.10 10.16 -5.99
C GLU A 164 -5.43 8.86 -6.76
N TYR A 165 -4.52 7.89 -6.73
CA TYR A 165 -4.74 6.55 -7.29
C TYR A 165 -5.27 5.58 -6.22
N THR A 166 -6.56 5.70 -5.89
CA THR A 166 -7.25 4.81 -4.94
C THR A 166 -7.21 3.33 -5.34
N ALA A 167 -6.99 3.03 -6.63
CA ALA A 167 -6.58 1.73 -7.15
C ALA A 167 -5.20 1.89 -7.81
N PRO A 168 -4.10 1.66 -7.07
CA PRO A 168 -2.77 1.96 -7.56
C PRO A 168 -2.35 1.05 -8.72
N ILE A 169 -1.42 1.57 -9.51
CA ILE A 169 -0.67 0.83 -10.52
C ILE A 169 0.82 1.01 -10.25
N GLY A 170 1.67 0.12 -10.77
CA GLY A 170 3.12 0.18 -10.52
C GLY A 170 3.76 1.55 -10.82
N TYR A 171 3.29 2.27 -11.85
CA TYR A 171 3.77 3.63 -12.16
C TYR A 171 3.34 4.70 -11.13
N ALA A 172 2.29 4.46 -10.36
CA ALA A 172 1.82 5.36 -9.33
C ALA A 172 2.66 5.29 -8.03
N ALA A 173 3.56 4.30 -7.89
CA ALA A 173 4.39 4.17 -6.69
C ALA A 173 5.16 5.46 -6.32
N PRO A 174 5.85 6.14 -7.26
CA PRO A 174 6.46 7.45 -7.02
C PRO A 174 5.58 8.64 -7.44
N TYR A 175 4.31 8.44 -7.77
CA TYR A 175 3.38 9.54 -8.04
C TYR A 175 3.03 10.19 -6.71
N ALA A 176 3.56 11.39 -6.46
CA ALA A 176 3.47 12.05 -5.18
C ALA A 176 3.81 13.54 -5.31
N HIS A 177 3.52 14.31 -4.26
CA HIS A 177 3.99 15.69 -4.14
C HIS A 177 5.52 15.72 -3.99
N TRP A 178 6.20 16.73 -4.54
CA TRP A 178 7.68 16.82 -4.51
C TRP A 178 8.26 16.75 -3.09
N ALA A 179 7.56 17.31 -2.10
CA ALA A 179 8.00 17.28 -0.71
C ALA A 179 7.93 15.86 -0.12
N GLU A 180 6.94 15.06 -0.53
CA GLU A 180 6.83 13.67 -0.12
C GLU A 180 8.00 12.85 -0.66
N VAL A 181 8.35 13.04 -1.93
CA VAL A 181 9.50 12.37 -2.58
C VAL A 181 10.79 12.61 -1.77
N LEU A 182 10.98 13.82 -1.24
CA LEU A 182 12.12 14.14 -0.39
C LEU A 182 11.99 13.53 1.01
N ILE A 183 10.84 13.68 1.66
CA ILE A 183 10.58 13.23 3.03
C ILE A 183 10.66 11.70 3.15
N LEU A 184 9.93 10.97 2.30
CA LEU A 184 9.96 9.51 2.25
C LEU A 184 11.23 8.95 1.57
N GLY A 185 12.01 9.81 0.91
CA GLY A 185 13.34 9.47 0.42
C GLY A 185 14.40 9.36 1.52
N ILE A 186 14.25 10.08 2.64
CA ILE A 186 15.23 10.11 3.75
C ILE A 186 15.52 8.71 4.33
N PRO A 187 14.50 7.89 4.70
CA PRO A 187 14.71 6.54 5.23
C PRO A 187 15.64 5.66 4.38
N SER A 188 15.58 5.80 3.05
CA SER A 188 16.37 4.98 2.11
C SER A 188 17.89 5.19 2.23
N PHE A 189 18.34 6.28 2.86
CA PHE A 189 19.75 6.57 3.08
C PHE A 189 20.24 6.23 4.50
N LEU A 190 19.35 5.99 5.46
CA LEU A 190 19.73 5.75 6.85
C LEU A 190 20.47 4.42 7.03
N GLY A 191 19.98 3.34 6.43
CA GLY A 191 20.67 2.05 6.46
C GLY A 191 22.10 2.12 5.93
N PRO A 192 22.32 2.61 4.68
CA PRO A 192 23.66 2.82 4.14
C PRO A 192 24.53 3.78 4.97
N ALA A 193 23.94 4.76 5.65
CA ALA A 193 24.67 5.65 6.56
C ALA A 193 25.15 4.94 7.84
N MET A 194 24.36 3.98 8.35
CA MET A 194 24.71 3.21 9.55
C MET A 194 25.71 2.09 9.27
N VAL A 195 25.55 1.39 8.14
CA VAL A 195 26.39 0.27 7.73
C VAL A 195 26.85 0.50 6.29
N PRO A 196 27.86 1.36 6.05
CA PRO A 196 28.30 1.69 4.71
C PRO A 196 28.84 0.46 3.98
N GLY A 197 28.34 0.25 2.77
CA GLY A 197 28.68 -0.88 1.93
C GLY A 197 29.49 -0.51 0.69
N HIS A 198 29.54 -1.45 -0.25
CA HIS A 198 30.09 -1.21 -1.58
C HIS A 198 29.04 -0.55 -2.50
N MET A 199 29.48 0.20 -3.51
CA MET A 199 28.62 0.84 -4.50
C MET A 199 27.68 -0.16 -5.21
N ILE A 200 28.13 -1.40 -5.42
CA ILE A 200 27.28 -2.49 -5.95
C ILE A 200 26.14 -2.83 -5.00
N THR A 201 26.41 -2.95 -3.69
CA THR A 201 25.34 -3.16 -2.70
C THR A 201 24.38 -1.99 -2.69
N PHE A 202 24.88 -0.76 -2.82
CA PHE A 202 24.05 0.43 -2.88
C PHE A 202 23.14 0.47 -4.12
N TRP A 203 23.67 0.15 -5.31
CA TRP A 203 22.85 0.02 -6.53
C TRP A 203 21.78 -1.06 -6.40
N LEU A 204 22.14 -2.21 -5.83
CA LEU A 204 21.20 -3.30 -5.58
C LEU A 204 20.12 -2.87 -4.59
N TRP A 205 20.50 -2.19 -3.51
CA TRP A 205 19.58 -1.65 -2.51
C TRP A 205 18.53 -0.72 -3.14
N ILE A 206 18.98 0.30 -3.87
CA ILE A 206 18.08 1.27 -4.51
C ILE A 206 17.17 0.59 -5.54
N SER A 207 17.69 -0.39 -6.28
CA SER A 207 16.90 -1.17 -7.24
C SER A 207 15.83 -2.01 -6.53
N LEU A 208 16.20 -2.74 -5.47
CA LEU A 208 15.26 -3.58 -4.71
C LEU A 208 14.18 -2.76 -4.02
N ARG A 209 14.54 -1.62 -3.40
CA ARG A 209 13.56 -0.71 -2.79
C ARG A 209 12.57 -0.20 -3.84
N ASN A 210 13.03 0.16 -5.03
CA ASN A 210 12.15 0.63 -6.09
C ASN A 210 11.26 -0.48 -6.66
N ILE A 211 11.79 -1.70 -6.85
CA ILE A 211 11.00 -2.88 -7.26
C ILE A 211 9.91 -3.18 -6.24
N GLU A 212 10.24 -3.17 -4.95
CA GLU A 212 9.29 -3.46 -3.88
C GLU A 212 8.19 -2.41 -3.82
N ALA A 213 8.51 -1.12 -3.94
CA ALA A 213 7.50 -0.06 -4.00
C ALA A 213 6.58 -0.23 -5.22
N ILE A 214 7.11 -0.65 -6.37
CA ILE A 214 6.31 -0.94 -7.56
C ILE A 214 5.41 -2.17 -7.34
N ASP A 215 5.90 -3.22 -6.67
CA ASP A 215 5.16 -4.45 -6.37
C ASP A 215 3.96 -4.15 -5.45
N THR A 216 4.16 -3.38 -4.38
CA THR A 216 3.09 -3.01 -3.43
C THR A 216 2.03 -2.10 -4.05
N HIS A 217 2.37 -1.33 -5.09
CA HIS A 217 1.41 -0.50 -5.84
C HIS A 217 0.88 -1.17 -7.10
N SER A 218 1.24 -2.43 -7.37
CA SER A 218 0.99 -3.06 -8.66
C SER A 218 -0.49 -3.22 -9.02
N GLY A 219 -1.36 -3.27 -8.02
CA GLY A 219 -2.79 -3.54 -8.16
C GLY A 219 -3.11 -5.02 -8.46
N TYR A 220 -2.11 -5.90 -8.34
CA TYR A 220 -2.24 -7.33 -8.57
C TYR A 220 -1.68 -8.15 -7.41
N ASP A 221 -2.39 -9.20 -7.00
CA ASP A 221 -1.90 -10.15 -6.03
C ASP A 221 -1.77 -11.56 -6.64
N PHE A 222 -0.53 -11.93 -6.99
CA PHE A 222 -0.22 -13.24 -7.56
C PHE A 222 0.17 -14.26 -6.49
N PRO A 223 -0.39 -15.47 -6.51
CA PRO A 223 -0.06 -16.50 -5.52
C PRO A 223 1.37 -17.05 -5.68
N TRP A 224 2.01 -16.82 -6.83
CA TRP A 224 3.40 -17.21 -7.11
C TRP A 224 4.41 -16.06 -6.92
N ASN A 225 3.99 -14.91 -6.40
CA ASN A 225 4.94 -13.83 -6.10
C ASN A 225 5.95 -14.32 -5.04
N PRO A 226 7.28 -14.27 -5.28
CA PRO A 226 8.28 -14.72 -4.31
C PRO A 226 8.18 -14.03 -2.95
N THR A 227 7.62 -12.82 -2.90
CA THR A 227 7.42 -12.07 -1.66
C THR A 227 6.45 -12.78 -0.68
N LYS A 228 5.62 -13.72 -1.16
CA LYS A 228 4.75 -14.56 -0.33
C LYS A 228 5.51 -15.46 0.66
N TYR A 229 6.80 -15.70 0.41
CA TYR A 229 7.65 -16.50 1.30
C TYR A 229 8.40 -15.66 2.33
N ILE A 230 8.26 -14.32 2.30
CA ILE A 230 8.92 -13.40 3.22
C ILE A 230 8.00 -13.16 4.42
N PRO A 231 8.42 -13.51 5.66
CA PRO A 231 7.61 -13.28 6.84
C PRO A 231 7.24 -11.81 7.00
N PHE A 232 6.00 -11.56 7.43
CA PHE A 232 5.45 -10.22 7.68
C PHE A 232 5.38 -9.30 6.45
N TYR A 233 5.64 -9.78 5.24
CA TYR A 233 5.53 -8.95 4.04
C TYR A 233 4.07 -8.52 3.79
N GLY A 234 3.83 -7.21 3.65
CA GLY A 234 2.47 -6.67 3.44
C GLY A 234 1.96 -6.94 2.03
N GLY A 235 2.78 -6.64 1.03
CA GLY A 235 2.47 -6.81 -0.39
C GLY A 235 1.32 -5.95 -0.90
N ALA A 236 0.94 -6.19 -2.16
CA ALA A 236 0.02 -5.32 -2.89
C ALA A 236 -1.38 -5.21 -2.25
N GLU A 237 -1.96 -6.32 -1.79
CA GLU A 237 -3.30 -6.31 -1.15
C GLU A 237 -3.35 -5.41 0.10
N TYR A 238 -2.27 -5.41 0.90
CA TYR A 238 -2.20 -4.65 2.14
C TYR A 238 -2.09 -3.14 1.88
N HIS A 239 -1.31 -2.75 0.87
CA HIS A 239 -1.12 -1.36 0.49
C HIS A 239 -2.27 -0.81 -0.36
N ASP A 240 -2.90 -1.65 -1.20
CA ASP A 240 -4.08 -1.28 -1.97
C ASP A 240 -5.25 -0.90 -1.05
N TYR A 241 -5.46 -1.62 0.06
CA TYR A 241 -6.44 -1.23 1.08
C TYR A 241 -6.16 0.16 1.66
N HIS A 242 -4.89 0.46 1.93
CA HIS A 242 -4.48 1.75 2.46
C HIS A 242 -4.82 2.90 1.49
N HIS A 243 -4.48 2.72 0.20
CA HIS A 243 -4.84 3.66 -0.89
C HIS A 243 -6.35 3.81 -1.08
N TYR A 244 -7.09 2.71 -0.98
CA TYR A 244 -8.54 2.70 -1.11
C TYR A 244 -9.24 3.54 -0.02
N VAL A 245 -8.77 3.46 1.22
CA VAL A 245 -9.33 4.24 2.34
C VAL A 245 -8.85 5.70 2.30
N GLY A 246 -7.63 5.95 1.79
CA GLY A 246 -7.11 7.30 1.56
C GLY A 246 -6.94 8.10 2.85
N GLY A 247 -7.43 9.34 2.87
CA GLY A 247 -7.24 10.27 4.00
C GLY A 247 -7.92 9.87 5.31
N GLN A 248 -8.85 8.91 5.26
CA GLN A 248 -9.45 8.33 6.47
C GLN A 248 -8.64 7.14 7.00
N SER A 249 -7.56 6.75 6.31
CA SER A 249 -6.75 5.61 6.69
C SER A 249 -6.02 5.87 8.00
N GLN A 250 -6.29 5.02 8.98
CA GLN A 250 -5.59 4.97 10.26
C GLN A 250 -4.80 3.65 10.39
N SER A 251 -4.49 3.01 9.26
CA SER A 251 -3.92 1.68 9.21
C SER A 251 -2.97 1.48 8.03
N ASN A 252 -2.20 0.38 8.07
CA ASN A 252 -1.36 -0.11 6.99
C ASN A 252 -0.26 0.89 6.59
N PHE A 253 0.46 1.43 7.57
CA PHE A 253 1.51 2.42 7.32
C PHE A 253 2.87 1.80 7.01
N ALA A 254 3.05 0.50 7.26
CA ALA A 254 4.30 -0.19 6.95
C ALA A 254 4.60 -0.14 5.45
N SER A 255 5.87 0.08 5.10
CA SER A 255 6.28 0.17 3.69
C SER A 255 6.53 -1.20 3.08
N VAL A 256 7.10 -2.12 3.86
CA VAL A 256 7.54 -3.45 3.44
C VAL A 256 6.98 -4.51 4.40
N PHE A 257 7.26 -4.38 5.70
CA PHE A 257 6.92 -5.40 6.69
C PHE A 257 5.89 -4.91 7.71
N THR A 258 4.83 -5.68 7.86
CA THR A 258 3.66 -5.40 8.71
C THR A 258 3.93 -5.44 10.22
N TYR A 259 5.16 -5.69 10.67
CA TYR A 259 5.44 -5.83 12.11
C TYR A 259 5.19 -4.53 12.89
N CYS A 260 5.49 -3.36 12.30
CA CYS A 260 5.17 -2.08 12.92
C CYS A 260 3.67 -1.91 13.09
N ASP A 261 2.89 -2.19 12.03
CA ASP A 261 1.44 -2.10 12.11
C ASP A 261 0.86 -3.07 13.15
N TYR A 262 1.41 -4.28 13.24
CA TYR A 262 1.01 -5.24 14.27
C TYR A 262 1.32 -4.76 15.69
N ILE A 263 2.56 -4.28 15.93
CA ILE A 263 3.01 -3.80 17.25
C ILE A 263 2.17 -2.60 17.73
N TYR A 264 1.89 -1.66 16.82
CA TYR A 264 1.17 -0.43 17.16
C TYR A 264 -0.35 -0.52 16.91
N GLY A 265 -0.85 -1.69 16.51
CA GLY A 265 -2.27 -1.95 16.29
C GLY A 265 -2.89 -1.19 15.11
N THR A 266 -2.08 -0.78 14.13
CA THR A 266 -2.49 -0.10 12.90
C THR A 266 -2.75 -1.09 11.75
N ASP A 267 -3.07 -2.36 12.05
CA ASP A 267 -3.51 -3.39 11.09
C ASP A 267 -5.01 -3.77 11.25
N LYS A 268 -5.68 -3.23 12.28
CA LYS A 268 -7.04 -3.65 12.68
C LYS A 268 -8.09 -3.43 11.59
N GLY A 269 -8.09 -2.27 10.94
CA GLY A 269 -9.04 -1.94 9.88
C GLY A 269 -8.97 -2.93 8.71
N TYR A 270 -7.75 -3.21 8.25
CA TYR A 270 -7.50 -4.20 7.20
C TYR A 270 -7.95 -5.60 7.61
N ARG A 271 -7.59 -6.04 8.82
CA ARG A 271 -7.97 -7.37 9.32
C ARG A 271 -9.48 -7.53 9.43
N TYR A 272 -10.17 -6.49 9.87
CA TYR A 272 -11.62 -6.48 9.92
C TYR A 272 -12.22 -6.63 8.52
N GLN A 273 -11.82 -5.76 7.59
CA GLN A 273 -12.32 -5.80 6.21
C GLN A 273 -12.03 -7.16 5.55
N LYS A 274 -10.85 -7.73 5.77
CA LYS A 274 -10.47 -9.04 5.22
C LYS A 274 -11.35 -10.17 5.77
N LYS A 275 -11.64 -10.20 7.07
CA LYS A 275 -12.56 -11.18 7.68
C LYS A 275 -13.96 -11.10 7.06
N ILE A 276 -14.46 -9.89 6.88
CA ILE A 276 -15.74 -9.63 6.24
C ILE A 276 -15.79 -10.18 4.81
N PHE A 277 -14.79 -9.86 3.98
CA PHE A 277 -14.74 -10.36 2.61
C PHE A 277 -14.67 -11.89 2.55
N GLN A 278 -13.95 -12.52 3.48
CA GLN A 278 -13.89 -13.98 3.58
C GLN A 278 -15.23 -14.60 3.97
N LYS A 279 -15.95 -14.02 4.93
CA LYS A 279 -17.29 -14.46 5.35
C LYS A 279 -18.27 -14.39 4.17
N LEU A 280 -18.35 -13.24 3.51
CA LEU A 280 -19.21 -13.04 2.33
C LEU A 280 -18.89 -14.02 1.19
N LYS A 281 -17.60 -14.26 0.92
CA LYS A 281 -17.18 -15.22 -0.11
C LYS A 281 -17.51 -16.67 0.27
N GLY A 282 -17.46 -17.00 1.56
CA GLY A 282 -17.89 -18.29 2.09
C GLY A 282 -19.39 -18.50 1.91
N GLU A 283 -20.21 -17.53 2.31
CA GLU A 283 -21.67 -17.58 2.19
C GLU A 283 -22.13 -17.65 0.73
N LEU A 284 -21.52 -16.87 -0.18
CA LEU A 284 -21.79 -16.93 -1.62
C LEU A 284 -21.44 -18.29 -2.24
N LYS A 285 -20.40 -18.96 -1.75
CA LYS A 285 -20.03 -20.32 -2.20
C LYS A 285 -20.95 -21.39 -1.63
N GLY A 286 -21.40 -21.24 -0.38
CA GLY A 286 -22.32 -22.18 0.27
C GLY A 286 -23.75 -22.11 -0.29
N ASN A 287 -24.24 -20.91 -0.62
CA ASN A 287 -25.61 -20.70 -1.09
C ASN A 287 -25.77 -20.75 -2.61
N GLY A 288 -24.67 -20.84 -3.37
CA GLY A 288 -24.72 -21.21 -4.79
C GLY A 288 -25.30 -22.61 -5.04
N GLU A 289 -25.41 -23.45 -4.00
CA GLU A 289 -26.01 -24.78 -4.06
C GLU A 289 -27.43 -24.85 -3.47
N GLN A 290 -27.92 -23.82 -2.76
CA GLN A 290 -29.26 -23.82 -2.17
C GLN A 290 -29.96 -22.44 -2.26
N ASN A 291 -30.94 -22.37 -3.17
CA ASN A 291 -32.11 -21.48 -3.22
C ASN A 291 -31.90 -19.95 -3.24
N GLY A 292 -32.47 -19.32 -4.28
CA GLY A 292 -32.41 -17.88 -4.56
C GLY A 292 -33.20 -16.98 -3.61
N ALA A 293 -32.73 -16.82 -2.38
CA ALA A 293 -33.08 -15.69 -1.51
C ALA A 293 -31.99 -14.59 -1.59
N PRO A 294 -32.32 -13.28 -1.53
CA PRO A 294 -31.34 -12.22 -1.68
C PRO A 294 -30.52 -12.07 -0.38
N LEU A 295 -29.33 -12.67 -0.38
CA LEU A 295 -28.34 -12.68 0.71
C LEU A 295 -27.80 -11.30 1.16
N HIS A 296 -28.15 -10.23 0.44
CA HIS A 296 -27.46 -8.94 0.50
C HIS A 296 -27.83 -8.07 1.72
N VAL A 297 -28.94 -8.32 2.41
CA VAL A 297 -29.43 -7.44 3.50
C VAL A 297 -29.08 -7.98 4.89
N LEU A 298 -29.21 -9.29 5.11
CA LEU A 298 -28.84 -9.94 6.38
C LEU A 298 -27.34 -9.84 6.66
N SER A 299 -26.54 -9.97 5.59
CA SER A 299 -25.09 -9.82 5.68
C SER A 299 -24.67 -8.40 6.06
N PHE A 300 -25.42 -7.36 5.66
CA PHE A 300 -25.08 -5.96 5.94
C PHE A 300 -25.26 -5.57 7.41
N TRP A 301 -26.36 -5.98 8.05
CA TRP A 301 -26.61 -5.63 9.46
C TRP A 301 -25.71 -6.41 10.43
N SER A 302 -25.49 -7.69 10.15
CA SER A 302 -24.46 -8.47 10.84
C SER A 302 -23.08 -7.83 10.66
N LEU A 303 -22.76 -7.28 9.48
CA LEU A 303 -21.54 -6.51 9.24
C LEU A 303 -21.42 -5.27 10.11
N ALA A 304 -22.50 -4.52 10.23
CA ALA A 304 -22.50 -3.27 10.98
C ALA A 304 -22.28 -3.57 12.48
N ALA A 305 -22.86 -4.66 12.99
CA ALA A 305 -22.65 -5.14 14.36
C ALA A 305 -21.22 -5.62 14.61
N ASP A 306 -20.69 -6.46 13.71
CA ASP A 306 -19.30 -6.95 13.80
C ASP A 306 -18.28 -5.79 13.71
N ALA A 307 -18.55 -4.76 12.89
CA ALA A 307 -17.73 -3.56 12.78
C ALA A 307 -17.72 -2.78 14.10
N LEU A 308 -18.88 -2.61 14.70
CA LEU A 308 -19.05 -1.83 15.92
C LEU A 308 -18.29 -2.46 17.10
N ILE A 309 -18.24 -3.79 17.18
CA ILE A 309 -17.41 -4.52 18.16
C ILE A 309 -15.93 -4.44 17.81
N SER A 310 -15.54 -4.83 16.60
CA SER A 310 -14.13 -5.02 16.22
C SER A 310 -13.31 -3.73 16.09
N THR A 311 -13.97 -2.60 15.83
CA THR A 311 -13.34 -1.26 15.80
C THR A 311 -13.15 -0.67 17.19
N GLY A 312 -13.73 -1.28 18.23
CA GLY A 312 -13.73 -0.77 19.61
C GLY A 312 -14.79 0.30 19.87
N LEU A 313 -15.70 0.57 18.92
CA LEU A 313 -16.82 1.50 19.13
C LEU A 313 -17.78 0.98 20.22
N ALA A 314 -17.98 -0.34 20.30
CA ALA A 314 -18.72 -0.97 21.39
C ALA A 314 -18.10 -0.65 22.76
N ASP A 315 -16.76 -0.71 22.86
CA ASP A 315 -16.03 -0.41 24.09
C ASP A 315 -16.11 1.09 24.48
N LEU A 316 -16.42 1.96 23.52
CA LEU A 316 -16.70 3.38 23.72
C LEU A 316 -18.18 3.68 24.03
N GLY A 317 -19.03 2.66 24.15
CA GLY A 317 -20.44 2.78 24.55
C GLY A 317 -21.43 2.90 23.38
N TYR A 318 -21.00 2.74 22.13
CA TYR A 318 -21.93 2.62 21.00
C TYR A 318 -22.53 1.20 21.02
N LEU A 319 -23.78 1.05 21.45
CA LEU A 319 -24.42 -0.27 21.65
C LEU A 319 -25.59 -0.56 20.70
N TYR A 320 -26.05 0.44 19.95
CA TYR A 320 -27.26 0.35 19.14
C TYR A 320 -26.94 0.49 17.65
N LEU A 321 -27.51 -0.40 16.85
CA LEU A 321 -27.59 -0.31 15.39
C LEU A 321 -29.04 -0.12 15.01
N ASN A 322 -29.37 1.08 14.56
CA ASN A 322 -30.73 1.45 14.20
C ASN A 322 -30.95 1.24 12.71
N ILE A 323 -32.05 0.56 12.38
CA ILE A 323 -32.52 0.40 11.01
C ILE A 323 -33.43 1.59 10.69
N ASP A 324 -33.09 2.34 9.65
CA ASP A 324 -33.88 3.48 9.18
C ASP A 324 -34.99 3.03 8.21
N ASP A 325 -35.74 3.97 7.63
CA ASP A 325 -36.86 3.71 6.70
C ASP A 325 -36.53 2.73 5.55
N CYS A 326 -37.59 2.22 4.91
CA CYS A 326 -37.56 1.22 3.82
C CYS A 326 -37.37 -0.25 4.25
N TRP A 327 -37.47 -0.57 5.54
CA TRP A 327 -37.45 -1.96 6.03
C TRP A 327 -38.79 -2.69 5.84
N SER A 328 -39.91 -1.97 5.84
CA SER A 328 -41.26 -2.52 5.67
C SER A 328 -41.65 -2.66 4.20
N ASN A 329 -42.50 -3.63 3.88
CA ASN A 329 -43.05 -3.75 2.52
C ASN A 329 -43.97 -2.56 2.18
N THR A 330 -44.04 -2.19 0.91
CA THR A 330 -44.89 -1.05 0.45
C THR A 330 -46.39 -1.36 0.48
N THR A 331 -46.76 -2.63 0.68
CA THR A 331 -48.13 -3.11 0.80
C THR A 331 -48.33 -3.88 2.10
N ARG A 332 -49.41 -3.56 2.85
CA ARG A 332 -49.83 -4.27 4.06
C ARG A 332 -50.73 -5.44 3.68
N ASN A 333 -50.37 -6.66 4.07
CA ASN A 333 -51.26 -7.83 3.99
C ASN A 333 -52.12 -7.91 5.26
N SER A 334 -53.40 -8.23 5.11
CA SER A 334 -54.39 -8.23 6.20
C SER A 334 -54.20 -9.31 7.27
N GLU A 335 -53.29 -10.25 7.06
CA GLU A 335 -53.06 -11.38 7.97
C GLU A 335 -51.79 -11.26 8.84
N VAL A 336 -50.94 -10.26 8.61
CA VAL A 336 -49.73 -10.06 9.43
C VAL A 336 -49.57 -8.56 9.72
N MET A 337 -49.69 -8.17 10.99
CA MET A 337 -49.59 -6.76 11.43
C MET A 337 -48.22 -6.10 11.16
N ASN A 338 -47.24 -6.87 10.69
CA ASN A 338 -45.97 -6.40 10.13
C ASN A 338 -45.68 -7.19 8.85
N SER A 339 -46.09 -6.71 7.68
CA SER A 339 -45.56 -7.21 6.41
C SER A 339 -44.12 -6.71 6.24
N GLN A 340 -43.20 -7.34 6.97
CA GLN A 340 -41.77 -7.16 6.76
C GLN A 340 -41.43 -7.58 5.34
N ASN A 341 -40.58 -6.80 4.70
CA ASN A 341 -40.07 -7.13 3.37
C ASN A 341 -39.41 -8.53 3.46
N PRO A 342 -39.67 -9.49 2.54
CA PRO A 342 -39.00 -10.80 2.54
C PRO A 342 -37.46 -10.73 2.52
N PHE A 343 -36.90 -9.58 2.16
CA PHE A 343 -35.47 -9.26 2.32
C PHE A 343 -34.99 -9.15 3.79
N PHE A 344 -35.88 -8.98 4.78
CA PHE A 344 -35.59 -8.79 6.21
C PHE A 344 -36.00 -9.98 7.11
N LEU A 345 -36.70 -10.98 6.55
CA LEU A 345 -37.28 -12.10 7.30
C LEU A 345 -36.25 -12.98 8.03
N GLY A 346 -34.98 -12.94 7.62
CA GLY A 346 -33.90 -13.67 8.30
C GLY A 346 -33.35 -13.01 9.58
N ILE A 347 -33.72 -11.76 9.92
CA ILE A 347 -33.20 -11.10 11.14
C ILE A 347 -33.82 -11.70 12.41
N LEU A 348 -35.03 -12.27 12.33
CA LEU A 348 -35.74 -12.79 13.49
C LEU A 348 -35.43 -14.27 13.80
N GLN A 349 -34.82 -15.01 12.87
CA GLN A 349 -34.60 -16.46 13.01
C GLN A 349 -33.34 -16.85 13.77
N ASP A 350 -32.36 -15.96 13.95
CA ASP A 350 -31.13 -16.24 14.72
C ASP A 350 -31.28 -15.97 16.24
N ASN A 351 -32.45 -15.54 16.70
CA ASN A 351 -32.68 -15.14 18.10
C ASN A 351 -32.96 -16.29 19.10
N GLU A 352 -32.85 -17.56 18.70
CA GLU A 352 -32.95 -18.68 19.65
C GLU A 352 -31.67 -18.91 20.48
N GLN A 353 -30.57 -18.18 20.22
CA GLN A 353 -29.36 -18.20 21.04
C GLN A 353 -29.11 -16.87 21.76
N GLY A 354 -29.99 -16.53 22.71
CA GLY A 354 -29.58 -15.85 23.94
C GLY A 354 -29.43 -14.32 23.93
N PHE A 355 -30.10 -13.58 23.04
CA PHE A 355 -30.27 -12.13 23.20
C PHE A 355 -31.67 -11.79 23.72
N GLU A 356 -31.75 -10.97 24.77
CA GLU A 356 -33.00 -10.56 25.40
C GLU A 356 -33.96 -9.86 24.42
N SER A 357 -35.25 -10.05 24.68
CA SER A 357 -36.40 -9.71 23.85
C SER A 357 -36.40 -8.29 23.26
N PHE A 358 -36.68 -8.20 21.96
CA PHE A 358 -37.03 -6.96 21.26
C PHE A 358 -38.38 -6.44 21.80
N ASP A 359 -38.39 -5.29 22.48
CA ASP A 359 -39.62 -4.64 22.97
C ASP A 359 -40.30 -3.88 21.82
N SER A 360 -41.43 -4.42 21.34
CA SER A 360 -42.22 -3.85 20.24
C SER A 360 -42.93 -2.54 20.58
N SER A 361 -42.83 -2.04 21.82
CA SER A 361 -43.52 -0.82 22.27
C SER A 361 -42.87 0.50 21.83
N ILE A 362 -41.71 0.48 21.17
CA ILE A 362 -40.95 1.69 20.76
C ILE A 362 -41.26 2.15 19.32
N LEU A 363 -42.11 1.43 18.56
CA LEU A 363 -42.52 1.84 17.22
C LEU A 363 -43.56 2.99 17.26
N MET A 364 -43.10 4.23 17.42
CA MET A 364 -43.90 5.40 17.06
C MET A 364 -43.94 5.56 15.54
N SER A 365 -45.08 5.24 14.94
CA SER A 365 -45.37 5.56 13.55
C SER A 365 -45.62 7.07 13.39
N THR A 366 -44.75 7.79 12.68
CA THR A 366 -45.11 9.09 12.11
C THR A 366 -45.84 8.87 10.78
N PRO A 367 -47.06 9.40 10.60
CA PRO A 367 -47.75 9.31 9.32
C PRO A 367 -47.15 10.28 8.31
N HIS A 368 -47.13 9.86 7.04
CA HIS A 368 -46.76 10.65 5.87
C HIS A 368 -47.28 12.10 5.93
N SER A 369 -46.37 13.06 5.85
CA SER A 369 -46.69 14.43 5.45
C SER A 369 -45.63 14.92 4.47
N ASP A 370 -46.13 15.49 3.38
CA ASP A 370 -45.44 15.96 2.19
C ASP A 370 -44.09 16.66 2.39
N VAL A 371 -43.16 16.32 1.49
CA VAL A 371 -41.89 17.01 1.27
C VAL A 371 -42.18 18.46 0.86
N ASN A 372 -41.84 19.41 1.72
CA ASN A 372 -41.61 20.80 1.33
C ASN A 372 -40.20 21.21 1.74
N VAL A 373 -39.34 21.41 0.75
CA VAL A 373 -37.96 21.86 0.90
C VAL A 373 -37.98 23.35 1.19
N HIS A 374 -37.66 23.73 2.44
CA HIS A 374 -37.16 25.08 2.74
C HIS A 374 -35.73 24.98 3.26
N GLN A 375 -34.79 25.46 2.44
CA GLN A 375 -33.42 25.77 2.87
C GLN A 375 -33.47 26.96 3.84
N SER A 376 -32.95 26.77 5.05
CA SER A 376 -32.49 27.87 5.90
C SER A 376 -31.07 27.56 6.40
N SER A 377 -30.16 28.47 6.08
CA SER A 377 -28.74 28.46 6.45
C SER A 377 -28.55 28.70 7.96
N PRO A 378 -27.52 28.14 8.62
CA PRO A 378 -27.23 28.47 10.00
C PRO A 378 -26.47 29.81 10.08
N GLN A 379 -27.04 30.77 10.82
CA GLN A 379 -26.32 31.94 11.29
C GLN A 379 -25.46 31.57 12.50
N VAL A 380 -24.22 32.06 12.46
CA VAL A 380 -23.22 32.01 13.52
C VAL A 380 -23.47 33.19 14.46
N GLU A 381 -23.81 32.94 15.73
CA GLU A 381 -23.67 33.94 16.79
C GLU A 381 -22.32 33.78 17.47
N MET A 382 -21.53 34.86 17.43
CA MET A 382 -20.28 35.02 18.18
C MET A 382 -20.61 35.57 19.57
N GLY A 383 -20.03 34.94 20.59
CA GLY A 383 -19.76 35.52 21.90
C GLY A 383 -18.25 35.68 22.09
#